data_AF-A0A941PJC6-F1
#
_entry.id   AF-A0A941PJC6-F1
#
_cell.length_a   1.000
_cell.length_b   1.000
_cell.length_c   1.000
_cell.angle_alpha   90.00
_cell.angle_beta   90.00
_cell.angle_gamma   90.00
#
_symmetry.space_group_name_H-M   'P 1'
#
loop_
_entity.id
_entity.type
_entity.pdbx_description
1 polymer ?
#
loop_
_entity_poly.entity_id
_entity_poly.type
_entity_poly.pdbx_seq_one_letter_code
_entity_poly.pdbx_strand_id
1 'polypeptide(L)'
;MDFKRYLVTAALPYANGPVHIGHLAGCYLPADIYVRYLRAQKRDVKFVCGSDEHGVPITIRAMRENITPQQVVDKYNAIIKESFADMGISFDIYSRTSNKVHHETSQAFFLKLYNEGLFEERESEQYYDEAKDV
;
A
#
# COMPACT_ATOMS: atom_id res chain seq x y z
N MET A 1 19.11 -16.98 15.83
CA MET A 1 19.73 -16.57 14.55
C MET A 1 20.16 -15.13 14.69
N ASP A 2 21.42 -14.82 14.39
CA ASP A 2 21.89 -13.43 14.35
C ASP A 2 21.75 -12.93 12.91
N PHE A 3 20.78 -12.05 12.66
CA PHE A 3 20.53 -11.54 11.31
C PHE A 3 21.43 -10.34 11.05
N LYS A 4 22.09 -10.34 9.88
CA LYS A 4 22.96 -9.21 9.48
C LYS A 4 22.17 -7.94 9.19
N ARG A 5 20.93 -8.08 8.70
CA ARG A 5 20.04 -6.98 8.29
C ARG A 5 18.59 -7.35 8.54
N TYR A 6 17.78 -6.34 8.84
CA TYR A 6 16.35 -6.47 9.11
C TYR A 6 15.57 -5.61 8.12
N LEU A 7 14.59 -6.22 7.46
CA LEU A 7 13.56 -5.50 6.72
C LEU A 7 12.27 -5.65 7.51
N VAL A 8 11.74 -4.53 7.99
CA VAL A 8 10.43 -4.49 8.65
C VAL A 8 9.47 -3.80 7.70
N THR A 9 8.30 -4.40 7.52
CA THR A 9 7.20 -3.81 6.74
C THR A 9 5.96 -3.71 7.60
N ALA A 10 5.14 -2.70 7.34
CA ALA A 10 3.77 -2.63 7.84
C ALA A 10 2.80 -2.88 6.68
N ALA A 11 1.59 -3.35 6.99
CA ALA A 11 0.52 -3.46 6.00
C ALA A 11 0.27 -2.08 5.37
N LEU A 12 0.08 -2.04 4.05
CA LEU A 12 -0.18 -0.80 3.33
C LEU A 12 -1.58 -0.30 3.68
N PRO A 13 -1.77 0.93 4.20
CA PRO A 13 -3.09 1.51 4.37
C PRO A 13 -3.72 1.81 3.02
N TYR A 14 -5.02 1.53 2.93
CA TYR A 14 -5.79 1.76 1.71
C TYR A 14 -6.15 3.25 1.57
N ALA A 15 -5.83 3.86 0.42
CA ALA A 15 -5.92 5.31 0.17
C ALA A 15 -7.31 5.78 -0.27
N ASN A 16 -8.37 5.29 0.39
CA ASN A 16 -9.76 5.72 0.16
C ASN A 16 -10.36 6.52 1.34
N GLY A 17 -9.57 6.76 2.39
CA GLY A 17 -10.00 7.38 3.63
C GLY A 17 -8.84 7.67 4.59
N PRO A 18 -9.07 8.43 5.66
CA PRO A 18 -8.08 8.63 6.71
C PRO A 18 -7.87 7.36 7.55
N VAL A 19 -6.70 7.26 8.19
CA VAL A 19 -6.44 6.23 9.20
C VAL A 19 -7.14 6.55 10.53
N HIS A 20 -7.42 5.52 11.34
CA HIS A 20 -7.99 5.66 12.68
C HIS A 20 -7.12 4.91 13.70
N ILE A 21 -7.39 5.12 15.00
CA ILE A 21 -6.55 4.58 16.09
C ILE A 21 -6.38 3.06 16.04
N GLY A 22 -7.39 2.30 15.60
CA GLY A 22 -7.28 0.85 15.42
C GLY A 22 -6.21 0.43 14.40
N HIS A 23 -6.05 1.18 13.31
CA HIS A 23 -5.00 0.95 12.31
C HIS A 23 -3.62 1.16 12.93
N LEU A 24 -3.45 2.29 13.66
CA LEU A 24 -2.23 2.62 14.38
C LEU A 24 -1.83 1.53 15.36
N ALA A 25 -2.75 1.18 16.27
CA ALA A 25 -2.50 0.21 17.33
C ALA A 25 -2.24 -1.21 16.82
N GLY A 26 -2.93 -1.62 15.75
CA GLY A 26 -2.85 -3.00 15.25
C GLY A 26 -1.62 -3.30 14.40
N CYS A 27 -1.13 -2.33 13.62
CA CYS A 27 -0.10 -2.59 12.61
C CYS A 27 1.15 -1.73 12.81
N TYR A 28 0.97 -0.42 12.88
CA TYR A 28 2.09 0.52 12.74
C TYR A 28 2.83 0.76 14.05
N LEU A 29 2.12 0.91 15.16
CA LEU A 29 2.74 1.13 16.48
C LEU A 29 3.59 -0.06 16.94
N PRO A 30 3.14 -1.34 16.85
CA PRO A 30 3.98 -2.48 17.19
C PRO A 30 5.23 -2.58 16.29
N ALA A 31 5.07 -2.35 14.98
CA ALA A 31 6.19 -2.37 14.05
C ALA A 31 7.21 -1.26 14.35
N ASP A 32 6.74 -0.05 14.64
CA ASP A 32 7.60 1.09 14.98
C ASP A 32 8.37 0.87 16.30
N ILE A 33 7.71 0.33 17.33
CA ILE A 33 8.36 -0.06 18.59
C ILE A 33 9.48 -1.06 18.33
N TYR A 34 9.21 -2.09 17.51
CA TYR A 34 10.21 -3.11 17.19
C TYR A 34 11.40 -2.53 16.39
N VAL A 35 11.13 -1.66 15.42
CA VAL A 35 12.16 -0.97 14.64
C VAL A 35 13.03 -0.08 15.54
N ARG A 36 12.42 0.67 16.46
CA ARG A 36 13.16 1.49 17.44
C ARG A 36 14.02 0.65 18.35
N TYR A 37 13.52 -0.51 18.80
CA TYR A 37 14.31 -1.49 19.55
C TYR A 37 15.53 -1.98 18.75
N LEU A 38 15.35 -2.37 17.49
CA LEU A 38 16.46 -2.80 16.62
C LEU A 38 17.49 -1.68 16.40
N ARG A 39 17.03 -0.45 16.17
CA ARG A 39 17.90 0.74 16.03
C ARG A 39 18.68 1.03 17.32
N ALA A 40 18.04 0.93 18.48
CA ALA A 40 18.70 1.11 19.78
C ALA A 40 19.79 0.04 20.04
N GLN A 41 19.61 -1.17 19.50
CA GLN A 41 20.61 -2.22 19.50
C GLN A 41 21.67 -2.07 18.39
N LYS A 42 21.68 -0.95 17.66
CA LYS A 42 22.60 -0.67 16.54
C LYS A 42 22.52 -1.73 15.43
N ARG A 43 21.35 -2.34 15.23
CA ARG A 43 21.10 -3.27 14.12
C ARG A 43 20.83 -2.50 12.83
N ASP A 44 21.26 -3.06 11.71
CA ASP A 44 20.90 -2.53 10.38
C ASP A 44 19.44 -2.90 10.08
N VAL A 45 18.56 -1.91 10.11
CA VAL A 45 17.12 -2.08 9.88
C VAL A 45 16.59 -1.02 8.93
N LYS A 46 15.72 -1.46 8.01
CA LYS A 46 14.88 -0.59 7.18
C LYS A 46 13.41 -0.85 7.44
N PHE A 47 12.67 0.21 7.74
CA PHE A 47 11.23 0.18 7.94
C PHE A 47 10.50 0.79 6.75
N VAL A 48 9.77 -0.04 6.00
CA VAL A 48 9.14 0.36 4.73
C VAL A 48 7.63 0.20 4.81
N CYS A 49 6.90 1.20 4.31
CA CYS A 49 5.46 1.17 4.12
C CYS A 49 5.09 2.04 2.91
N GLY A 50 3.80 2.21 2.67
CA GLY A 50 3.27 3.09 1.64
C GLY A 50 1.77 2.96 1.48
N SER A 51 1.17 3.87 0.72
CA SER A 51 -0.27 3.81 0.44
C SER A 51 -0.62 2.78 -0.64
N ASP A 52 -1.65 1.98 -0.38
CA ASP A 52 -2.31 1.13 -1.39
C ASP A 52 -3.38 1.95 -2.11
N GLU A 53 -3.26 2.05 -3.44
CA GLU A 53 -3.90 3.07 -4.27
C GLU A 53 -4.67 2.47 -5.44
N HIS A 54 -4.87 1.15 -5.45
CA HIS A 54 -5.58 0.44 -6.52
C HIS A 54 -6.81 -0.30 -5.99
N GLY A 55 -7.84 -0.46 -6.83
CA GLY A 55 -9.01 -1.29 -6.54
C GLY A 55 -10.34 -0.54 -6.45
N VAL A 56 -11.42 -1.34 -6.39
CA VAL A 56 -12.81 -0.88 -6.56
C VAL A 56 -13.24 0.22 -5.56
N PRO A 57 -12.90 0.16 -4.25
CA PRO A 57 -13.36 1.19 -3.33
C PRO A 57 -12.80 2.59 -3.64
N ILE A 58 -11.64 2.72 -4.29
CA ILE A 58 -11.10 4.01 -4.73
C ILE A 58 -11.92 4.57 -5.88
N THR A 59 -12.24 3.75 -6.88
CA THR A 59 -13.15 4.15 -7.99
C THR A 59 -14.53 4.53 -7.48
N ILE A 60 -15.10 3.79 -6.52
CA ILE A 60 -16.39 4.16 -5.90
C ILE A 60 -16.29 5.51 -5.20
N ARG A 61 -15.19 5.77 -4.49
CA ARG A 61 -14.96 7.06 -3.82
C ARG A 61 -14.83 8.20 -4.84
N ALA A 62 -14.10 7.97 -5.92
CA ALA A 62 -13.90 8.92 -7.01
C ALA A 62 -15.25 9.31 -7.64
N MET A 63 -16.10 8.33 -7.93
CA MET A 63 -17.47 8.57 -8.43
C MET A 63 -18.32 9.37 -7.44
N ARG A 64 -18.27 9.04 -6.14
CA ARG A 64 -19.04 9.75 -5.10
C ARG A 64 -18.58 11.20 -4.90
N GLU A 65 -17.28 11.45 -5.01
CA GLU A 65 -16.69 12.80 -4.90
C GLU A 65 -16.69 13.56 -6.24
N ASN A 66 -17.13 12.93 -7.33
CA ASN A 66 -17.08 13.46 -8.69
C ASN A 66 -15.67 13.96 -9.10
N ILE A 67 -14.66 13.15 -8.78
CA ILE A 67 -13.24 13.39 -9.10
C ILE A 67 -12.62 12.13 -9.71
N THR A 68 -11.39 12.24 -10.20
CA THR A 68 -10.65 11.09 -10.73
C THR A 68 -10.11 10.19 -9.59
N PRO A 69 -9.90 8.88 -9.83
CA PRO A 69 -9.21 8.00 -8.87
C PRO A 69 -7.85 8.54 -8.43
N GLN A 70 -7.09 9.14 -9.36
CA GLN A 70 -5.80 9.75 -9.04
C GLN A 70 -5.92 10.88 -8.01
N GLN A 71 -6.93 11.75 -8.17
CA GLN A 71 -7.19 12.82 -7.20
C GLN A 71 -7.57 12.29 -5.81
N VAL A 72 -8.31 11.17 -5.74
CA VAL A 72 -8.63 10.49 -4.46
C VAL A 72 -7.36 10.04 -3.77
N VAL A 73 -6.50 9.28 -4.46
CA VAL A 73 -5.32 8.69 -3.83
C VAL A 73 -4.26 9.73 -3.51
N ASP A 74 -4.12 10.79 -4.32
CA ASP A 74 -3.22 11.92 -4.03
C ASP A 74 -3.62 12.64 -2.73
N LYS A 75 -4.92 12.90 -2.56
CA LYS A 75 -5.47 13.49 -1.34
C LYS A 75 -5.21 12.60 -0.12
N TYR A 76 -5.57 11.32 -0.20
CA TYR A 76 -5.47 10.44 0.97
C TYR A 76 -4.05 9.99 1.28
N ASN A 77 -3.18 9.80 0.28
CA ASN A 77 -1.76 9.53 0.51
C ASN A 77 -1.10 10.68 1.30
N ALA A 78 -1.40 11.93 0.96
CA ALA A 78 -0.90 13.08 1.71
C ALA A 78 -1.37 13.07 3.17
N ILE A 79 -2.69 12.91 3.39
CA ILE A 79 -3.30 12.87 4.73
C ILE A 79 -2.72 11.72 5.57
N ILE A 80 -2.60 10.52 5.00
CA ILE A 80 -2.11 9.35 5.71
C ILE A 80 -0.64 9.53 6.07
N LYS A 81 0.19 10.00 5.13
CA LYS A 81 1.62 10.25 5.36
C LYS A 81 1.84 11.29 6.45
N GLU A 82 1.08 12.39 6.43
CA GLU A 82 1.11 13.43 7.46
C GLU A 82 0.67 12.87 8.82
N SER A 83 -0.44 12.13 8.86
CA SER A 83 -0.94 11.51 10.09
C SER A 83 0.10 10.60 10.76
N PHE A 84 0.84 9.78 9.98
CA PHE A 84 1.90 8.95 10.54
C PHE A 84 3.11 9.75 11.02
N ALA A 85 3.46 10.83 10.32
CA ALA A 85 4.54 11.72 10.75
C ALA A 85 4.18 12.40 12.08
N ASP A 86 2.95 12.90 12.21
CA ASP A 86 2.44 13.55 13.43
C ASP A 86 2.36 12.57 14.61
N MET A 87 2.03 11.30 14.35
CA MET A 87 2.04 10.23 15.35
C MET A 87 3.45 9.72 15.67
N GLY A 88 4.48 10.22 14.99
CA GLY A 88 5.88 9.86 15.22
C GLY A 88 6.29 8.49 14.68
N ILE A 89 5.55 7.91 13.74
CA ILE A 89 5.93 6.64 13.10
C ILE A 89 7.14 6.87 12.19
N SER A 90 8.17 6.07 12.40
CA SER A 90 9.53 6.33 11.92
C SER A 90 9.92 5.49 10.70
N PHE A 91 9.09 5.53 9.65
CA PHE A 91 9.39 4.88 8.37
C PHE A 91 10.69 5.43 7.77
N ASP A 92 11.54 4.53 7.26
CA ASP A 92 12.67 4.91 6.41
C ASP A 92 12.18 5.27 5.01
N ILE A 93 11.16 4.55 4.52
CA ILE A 93 10.55 4.77 3.20
C ILE A 93 9.03 4.67 3.36
N TYR A 94 8.33 5.72 2.94
CA TYR A 94 6.88 5.72 2.74
C TYR A 94 6.59 5.97 1.26
N SER A 95 6.24 4.92 0.54
CA SER A 95 5.99 4.92 -0.91
C SER A 95 4.50 4.93 -1.24
N ARG A 96 4.15 4.66 -2.50
CA ARG A 96 2.79 4.47 -2.98
C ARG A 96 2.75 3.52 -4.16
N THR A 97 1.65 2.80 -4.32
CA THR A 97 1.50 1.75 -5.35
C THR A 97 1.18 2.29 -6.75
N SER A 98 0.82 3.57 -6.89
CA SER A 98 0.71 4.24 -8.20
C SER A 98 2.06 4.65 -8.81
N ASN A 99 3.17 4.49 -8.06
CA ASN A 99 4.50 4.84 -8.57
C ASN A 99 4.89 3.95 -9.76
N LYS A 100 5.57 4.54 -10.75
CA LYS A 100 6.05 3.83 -11.95
C LYS A 100 6.84 2.56 -11.63
N VAL A 101 7.75 2.61 -10.66
CA VAL A 101 8.55 1.45 -10.24
C VAL A 101 7.68 0.31 -9.71
N HIS A 102 6.56 0.61 -9.04
CA HIS A 102 5.63 -0.40 -8.57
C HIS A 102 4.90 -1.04 -9.75
N HIS A 103 4.43 -0.25 -10.73
CA HIS A 103 3.82 -0.79 -11.94
C HIS A 103 4.79 -1.70 -12.72
N GLU A 104 6.02 -1.25 -12.95
CA GLU A 104 7.05 -2.04 -13.64
C GLU A 104 7.34 -3.35 -12.88
N THR A 105 7.45 -3.28 -11.55
CA THR A 105 7.71 -4.46 -10.71
C THR A 105 6.53 -5.43 -10.76
N SER A 106 5.30 -4.96 -10.55
CA SER A 106 4.09 -5.80 -10.55
C SER A 106 3.87 -6.46 -11.92
N GLN A 107 4.09 -5.73 -13.01
CA GLN A 107 4.05 -6.30 -14.37
C GLN A 107 5.13 -7.38 -14.57
N ALA A 108 6.35 -7.16 -14.09
CA ALA A 108 7.42 -8.16 -14.17
C ALA A 108 7.09 -9.44 -13.39
N PHE A 109 6.48 -9.31 -12.20
CA PHE A 109 5.99 -10.46 -11.43
C PHE A 109 4.92 -11.25 -12.20
N PHE A 110 3.92 -10.56 -12.75
CA PHE A 110 2.88 -11.19 -13.56
C PHE A 110 3.48 -11.90 -14.79
N LEU A 111 4.28 -11.20 -15.60
CA LEU A 111 4.86 -11.76 -16.82
C LEU A 111 5.75 -12.96 -16.54
N LYS A 112 6.49 -12.97 -15.42
CA LYS A 112 7.27 -14.14 -15.02
C LYS A 112 6.37 -15.36 -14.81
N LEU A 113 5.34 -15.24 -13.99
CA LEU A 113 4.43 -16.34 -13.68
C LEU A 113 3.64 -16.80 -14.93
N TYR A 114 3.27 -15.85 -15.79
CA TYR A 114 2.62 -16.12 -17.07
C TYR A 114 3.51 -16.93 -18.01
N ASN A 115 4.76 -16.48 -18.20
CA ASN A 115 5.72 -17.16 -19.07
C ASN A 115 6.18 -18.53 -18.53
N GLU A 116 6.10 -18.74 -17.22
CA GLU A 116 6.33 -20.05 -16.58
C GLU A 116 5.11 -21.00 -16.70
N GLY A 117 4.01 -20.56 -17.31
CA GLY A 117 2.80 -21.36 -17.48
C GLY A 117 2.06 -21.65 -16.17
N LEU A 118 2.25 -20.80 -15.16
CA LEU A 118 1.67 -20.98 -13.82
C LEU A 118 0.26 -20.39 -13.69
N PHE A 119 -0.25 -19.75 -14.74
CA PHE A 119 -1.61 -19.24 -14.80
C PHE A 119 -2.51 -20.15 -15.64
N GLU A 120 -3.77 -20.20 -15.25
CA GLU A 120 -4.86 -20.78 -16.03
C GLU A 120 -5.77 -19.62 -16.46
N GLU A 121 -5.97 -19.45 -17.76
CA GLU A 121 -6.94 -18.50 -18.30
C GLU A 121 -8.33 -19.11 -18.22
N ARG A 122 -9.30 -18.35 -17.68
CA ARG A 122 -10.68 -18.79 -17.50
C ARG A 122 -11.66 -17.72 -17.96
N GLU A 123 -12.73 -18.16 -18.60
CA GLU A 123 -13.86 -17.31 -18.96
C GLU A 123 -15.00 -17.50 -17.94
N SER A 124 -15.69 -16.41 -17.62
CA SER A 124 -16.84 -16.41 -16.70
C SER A 124 -17.82 -15.31 -17.06
N GLU A 125 -19.12 -15.55 -16.89
CA GLU A 125 -20.14 -14.50 -17.01
C GLU A 125 -20.06 -13.53 -15.81
N GLN A 126 -20.10 -12.23 -16.08
CA GLN A 126 -20.03 -11.17 -15.07
C GLN A 126 -21.09 -10.10 -15.33
N TYR A 127 -21.48 -9.37 -14.28
CA TYR A 127 -22.41 -8.24 -14.40
C TYR A 127 -21.78 -7.07 -15.14
N TYR A 128 -22.55 -6.47 -16.05
CA TYR A 128 -22.14 -5.32 -16.86
C TYR A 128 -23.27 -4.29 -16.92
N ASP A 129 -22.93 -3.00 -16.88
CA ASP A 129 -23.87 -1.88 -17.01
C ASP A 129 -23.58 -1.10 -18.30
N GLU A 130 -24.32 -1.41 -19.37
CA GLU A 130 -24.17 -0.79 -20.69
C GLU A 130 -24.39 0.73 -20.68
N ALA A 131 -25.17 1.25 -19.74
CA ALA A 131 -25.46 2.68 -19.67
C ALA A 131 -24.29 3.48 -19.06
N LYS A 132 -23.45 2.82 -18.25
CA LYS A 132 -22.31 3.46 -17.60
C LYS A 132 -21.00 3.24 -18.35
N ASP A 133 -20.82 2.11 -19.02
CA ASP A 133 -19.62 1.80 -19.83
C ASP A 133 -18.30 2.09 -19.08
N VAL A 134 -18.27 1.71 -17.79
CA VAL A 134 -17.11 1.83 -16.88
C VAL A 134 -16.71 0.48 -16.30
#